data_AF-A0A3S3LU58-F1
#
_entry.id   AF-A0A3S3LU58-F1
#
_cell.length_a   1.000
_cell.length_b   1.000
_cell.length_c   1.000
_cell.angle_alpha   90.00
_cell.angle_beta   90.00
_cell.angle_gamma   90.00
#
_symmetry.space_group_name_H-M   'P 1'
#
loop_
_entity.id
_entity.type
_entity.pdbx_description
1 polymer ?
#
loop_
_entity_poly.entity_id
_entity_poly.type
_entity_poly.pdbx_seq_one_letter_code
_entity_poly.pdbx_strand_id
1 'polypeptide(L)'
;ANTLGIPFTPQELTDYVASHYEDMLSLYGIESGLRQARKHLGWYLDRHGPDVSAELRKRILTSFEPGEVVAELRRAFIDGAQSSGLRSAA
;
A
#
# COMPACT_ATOMS: atom_id res chain seq x y z
N ALA A 1 11.11 -13.05 -15.80
CA ALA A 1 9.92 -13.26 -14.94
C ALA A 1 10.40 -13.57 -13.54
N ASN A 2 9.82 -12.94 -12.52
CA ASN A 2 10.17 -13.15 -11.13
C ASN A 2 9.62 -14.50 -10.64
N THR A 3 10.49 -15.51 -10.58
CA THR A 3 10.13 -16.89 -10.22
C THR A 3 9.83 -17.08 -8.73
N LEU A 4 10.03 -16.05 -7.89
CA LEU A 4 9.90 -16.13 -6.43
C LEU A 4 8.69 -15.38 -5.87
N GLY A 5 7.95 -14.63 -6.70
CA GLY A 5 6.80 -13.82 -6.25
C GLY A 5 7.17 -12.62 -5.37
N ILE A 6 8.45 -12.29 -5.25
CA ILE A 6 8.95 -11.16 -4.45
C ILE A 6 8.90 -9.87 -5.28
N PRO A 7 8.17 -8.82 -4.88
CA PRO A 7 8.10 -7.59 -5.65
C PRO A 7 9.44 -6.84 -5.69
N PHE A 8 9.88 -6.38 -6.87
CA PHE A 8 11.13 -5.63 -7.05
C PHE A 8 10.92 -4.21 -7.57
N THR A 9 9.73 -3.91 -8.11
CA THR A 9 9.35 -2.56 -8.54
C THR A 9 8.26 -1.98 -7.64
N PRO A 10 8.11 -0.64 -7.60
CA PRO A 10 7.00 -0.01 -6.89
C PRO A 10 5.62 -0.50 -7.38
N GLN A 11 5.50 -0.80 -8.68
CA GLN A 11 4.27 -1.36 -9.28
C GLN A 11 4.00 -2.77 -8.74
N GLU A 12 4.98 -3.67 -8.81
CA GLU A 12 4.83 -5.04 -8.28
C GLU A 12 4.55 -5.04 -6.78
N LEU A 13 5.19 -4.14 -6.02
CA LEU A 13 4.92 -4.00 -4.59
C LEU A 13 3.48 -3.56 -4.35
N THR A 14 3.02 -2.55 -5.07
CA THR A 14 1.64 -2.05 -4.97
C THR A 14 0.65 -3.15 -5.28
N ASP A 15 0.84 -3.89 -6.37
CA ASP A 15 -0.04 -4.97 -6.78
C ASP A 15 -0.03 -6.12 -5.76
N TYR A 16 1.13 -6.46 -5.20
CA TYR A 16 1.25 -7.44 -4.13
C TYR A 16 0.50 -7.02 -2.86
N VAL A 17 0.68 -5.76 -2.41
CA VAL A 17 0.00 -5.23 -1.22
C VAL A 17 -1.51 -5.15 -1.43
N ALA A 18 -1.96 -4.71 -2.62
CA ALA A 18 -3.37 -4.63 -2.97
C ALA A 18 -4.03 -6.02 -3.02
N SER A 19 -3.38 -7.01 -3.65
CA SER A 19 -3.87 -8.39 -3.67
C SER A 19 -3.99 -8.96 -2.26
N HIS A 20 -2.97 -8.76 -1.40
CA HIS A 20 -3.02 -9.23 -0.02
C HIS A 20 -4.14 -8.54 0.79
N TYR A 21 -4.38 -7.26 0.54
CA TYR A 21 -5.51 -6.52 1.10
C TYR A 21 -6.85 -7.13 0.69
N GLU A 22 -7.05 -7.36 -0.60
CA GLU A 22 -8.27 -7.95 -1.16
C GLU A 22 -8.49 -9.40 -0.69
N ASP A 23 -7.43 -10.18 -0.51
CA ASP A 23 -7.49 -11.53 0.08
C ASP A 23 -8.04 -11.50 1.51
N MET A 24 -7.61 -10.54 2.33
CA MET A 24 -8.15 -10.38 3.69
C MET A 24 -9.64 -10.00 3.68
N LEU A 25 -10.05 -9.14 2.75
CA LEU A 25 -11.47 -8.81 2.59
C LEU A 25 -12.30 -10.01 2.15
N SER A 26 -11.77 -10.81 1.23
CA SER A 26 -12.42 -12.02 0.73
C SER A 26 -12.56 -13.08 1.81
N LEU A 27 -11.54 -13.23 2.66
CA LEU A 27 -11.51 -14.21 3.75
C LEU A 27 -12.42 -13.82 4.93
N TYR A 28 -12.39 -12.55 5.34
CA TYR A 28 -13.05 -12.11 6.58
C TYR A 28 -14.35 -11.34 6.34
N GLY A 29 -14.70 -11.03 5.09
CA GLY A 29 -15.73 -10.07 4.73
C GLY A 29 -15.26 -8.62 4.91
N ILE A 30 -15.98 -7.66 4.33
CA ILE A 30 -15.53 -6.26 4.24
C ILE A 30 -15.24 -5.65 5.62
N GLU A 31 -16.19 -5.66 6.55
CA GLU A 31 -16.02 -4.96 7.83
C GLU A 31 -14.88 -5.53 8.69
N SER A 32 -14.82 -6.86 8.81
CA SER A 32 -13.79 -7.52 9.60
C SER A 32 -12.44 -7.48 8.89
N GLY A 33 -12.44 -7.72 7.58
CA GLY A 33 -11.26 -7.64 6.73
C GLY A 33 -10.59 -6.28 6.79
N LEU A 34 -11.35 -5.17 6.74
CA LEU A 34 -10.79 -3.82 6.90
C LEU A 34 -10.05 -3.65 8.23
N ARG A 35 -10.63 -4.14 9.33
CA ARG A 35 -9.98 -4.03 10.66
C ARG A 35 -8.67 -4.81 10.71
N GLN A 36 -8.65 -6.02 10.17
CA GLN A 36 -7.42 -6.83 10.12
C GLN A 36 -6.39 -6.20 9.20
N ALA A 37 -6.80 -5.80 8.00
CA ALA A 37 -5.92 -5.31 6.97
C ALA A 37 -5.19 -4.03 7.36
N ARG A 38 -5.81 -3.12 8.12
CA ARG A 38 -5.20 -1.85 8.55
C ARG A 38 -3.85 -2.03 9.23
N LYS A 39 -3.67 -3.10 10.01
CA LYS A 39 -2.38 -3.39 10.64
C LYS A 39 -1.31 -3.74 9.62
N HIS A 40 -1.65 -4.58 8.65
CA HIS A 40 -0.75 -4.99 7.56
C HIS A 40 -0.39 -3.81 6.66
N LEU A 41 -1.38 -2.99 6.29
CA LEU A 41 -1.15 -1.76 5.52
C LEU A 41 -0.24 -0.79 6.28
N GLY A 42 -0.41 -0.66 7.60
CA GLY A 42 0.50 0.11 8.45
C GLY A 42 1.95 -0.39 8.34
N TRP A 43 2.16 -1.70 8.44
CA TRP A 43 3.49 -2.31 8.30
C TRP A 43 4.11 -2.08 6.92
N TYR A 44 3.34 -2.20 5.84
CA TYR A 44 3.84 -1.93 4.49
C TYR A 44 4.23 -0.46 4.32
N LEU A 45 3.42 0.48 4.83
CA LEU A 45 3.73 1.91 4.77
C LEU A 45 4.98 2.25 5.59
N ASP A 46 5.16 1.67 6.77
CA ASP A 46 6.37 1.88 7.59
C ASP A 46 7.64 1.38 6.88
N ARG A 47 7.53 0.24 6.18
CA ARG A 47 8.66 -0.42 5.52
C ARG A 47 9.01 0.20 4.16
N HIS A 48 8.01 0.58 3.38
CA HIS A 48 8.15 0.90 1.96
C HIS A 48 7.64 2.29 1.56
N GLY A 49 6.94 2.98 2.44
CA GLY A 49 6.45 4.34 2.23
C GLY A 49 6.88 5.34 3.32
N PRO A 50 8.18 5.41 3.69
CA PRO A 50 8.63 6.32 4.75
C PRO A 50 8.37 7.80 4.43
N ASP A 51 8.30 8.15 3.15
CA ASP A 51 8.05 9.52 2.66
C ASP A 51 6.56 9.81 2.39
N VAL A 52 5.66 8.85 2.66
CA VAL A 52 4.21 9.03 2.49
C VAL A 52 3.72 10.08 3.49
N SER A 53 2.97 11.08 3.00
CA SER A 53 2.44 12.12 3.88
C SER A 53 1.50 11.55 4.95
N ALA A 54 1.43 12.22 6.10
CA ALA A 54 0.56 11.82 7.19
C ALA A 54 -0.92 11.76 6.76
N GLU A 55 -1.33 12.68 5.88
CA GLU A 55 -2.68 12.76 5.33
C GLU A 55 -3.00 11.56 4.44
N LEU A 56 -2.08 11.17 3.56
CA LEU A 56 -2.26 10.02 2.67
C LEU A 56 -2.27 8.72 3.47
N ARG A 57 -1.33 8.58 4.41
CA ARG A 57 -1.31 7.45 5.37
C ARG A 57 -2.63 7.33 6.12
N LYS A 58 -3.16 8.45 6.63
CA LYS A 58 -4.44 8.45 7.34
C LYS A 58 -5.57 7.96 6.44
N ARG A 59 -5.69 8.46 5.21
CA ARG A 59 -6.72 8.03 4.25
C ARG A 59 -6.71 6.51 4.04
N ILE A 60 -5.53 5.92 3.81
CA ILE A 60 -5.35 4.47 3.63
C ILE A 60 -5.81 3.72 4.88
N LEU A 61 -5.41 4.17 6.08
CA LEU A 61 -5.64 3.43 7.32
C LEU A 61 -7.05 3.63 7.92
N THR A 62 -7.82 4.61 7.44
CA THR A 62 -9.15 4.91 8.01
C THR A 62 -10.30 4.77 7.02
N SER A 63 -10.07 4.66 5.71
CA SER A 63 -11.16 4.48 4.75
C SER A 63 -11.94 3.19 5.03
N PHE A 64 -13.23 3.23 4.69
CA PHE A 64 -14.15 2.10 4.69
C PHE A 64 -14.46 1.61 3.27
N GLU A 65 -13.99 2.32 2.25
CA GLU A 65 -14.24 2.01 0.85
C GLU A 65 -13.02 1.29 0.26
N PRO A 66 -13.11 -0.01 -0.08
CA PRO A 66 -11.97 -0.78 -0.56
C PRO A 66 -11.30 -0.19 -1.80
N GLY A 67 -12.11 0.36 -2.72
CA GLY A 67 -11.60 1.01 -3.92
C GLY A 67 -10.73 2.23 -3.62
N GLU A 68 -11.09 3.02 -2.60
CA GLU A 68 -10.27 4.16 -2.16
C GLU A 68 -8.94 3.69 -1.58
N VAL A 69 -8.95 2.64 -0.75
CA VAL A 69 -7.73 2.08 -0.16
C VAL A 69 -6.75 1.67 -1.26
N VAL A 70 -7.21 0.94 -2.27
CA VAL A 70 -6.36 0.51 -3.41
C VAL A 70 -5.85 1.71 -4.21
N ALA A 71 -6.69 2.71 -4.47
CA ALA A 71 -6.27 3.93 -5.19
C ALA A 71 -5.21 4.73 -4.44
N GLU A 72 -5.34 4.87 -3.12
CA GLU A 72 -4.38 5.61 -2.30
C GLU A 72 -3.09 4.80 -2.08
N LEU A 73 -3.13 3.46 -2.05
CA LEU A 73 -1.93 2.62 -2.07
C LEU A 73 -1.09 2.83 -3.33
N ARG A 74 -1.73 2.96 -4.50
CA ARG A 74 -1.04 3.31 -5.75
C ARG A 74 -0.31 4.64 -5.63
N ARG A 75 -0.98 5.68 -5.10
CA ARG A 75 -0.34 6.98 -4.87
C ARG A 75 0.82 6.89 -3.88
N ALA A 76 0.64 6.15 -2.80
CA ALA A 76 1.66 6.02 -1.75
C ALA A 76 2.96 5.40 -2.27
N PHE A 77 2.88 4.33 -3.07
CA PHE A 77 4.07 3.59 -3.48
C PHE A 77 4.59 3.97 -4.86
N ILE A 78 3.74 4.35 -5.81
CA ILE A 78 4.16 4.69 -7.18
C ILE A 78 4.59 6.17 -7.24
N ASP A 79 3.75 7.10 -6.77
CA ASP A 79 4.07 8.53 -6.84
C ASP A 79 5.14 8.91 -5.80
N GLY A 80 5.15 8.23 -4.65
CA GLY A 80 6.19 8.35 -3.63
C GLY A 80 7.57 7.93 -4.13
N ALA A 81 7.66 6.87 -4.95
CA ALA A 81 8.92 6.41 -5.53
C ALA A 81 9.54 7.44 -6.48
N GLN A 82 8.71 8.17 -7.26
CA GLN A 82 9.18 9.24 -8.13
C GLN A 82 9.73 10.43 -7.34
N SER A 83 9.16 10.70 -6.16
CA SER A 83 9.57 11.81 -5.29
C SER A 83 10.91 11.57 -4.57
N SER A 84 11.27 10.30 -4.34
CA SER A 84 12.53 9.91 -3.68
C SER A 84 13.76 10.08 -4.60
N GLY A 85 13.61 9.81 -5.90
CA GLY A 85 14.69 9.95 -6.90
C GLY A 85 15.18 11.38 -7.12
N LEU A 86 14.34 12.39 -6.85
CA LEU A 86 14.68 13.81 -7.02
C LEU A 86 15.52 14.40 -5.87
N ARG A 87 15.64 13.72 -4.72
CA ARG A 87 16.34 14.25 -3.53
C ARG A 87 17.84 13.91 -3.47
N SER A 88 18.40 13.24 -4.48
CA SER A 88 19.81 12.81 -4.53
C SER A 88 20.69 13.65 -5.48
N ALA A 89 20.35 14.92 -5.73
CA ALA A 89 21.18 15.86 -6.47
C ALA A 89 21.27 17.19 -5.71
N ALA A 90 22.10 17.23 -4.68
CA ALA A 90 22.61 18.47 -4.06
C ALA A 90 23.94 18.17 -3.36
#